data_AF-A0A349MEZ4-F1
#
_entry.id   AF-A0A349MEZ4-F1
#
_cell.length_a   1.000
_cell.length_b   1.000
_cell.length_c   1.000
_cell.angle_alpha   90.00
_cell.angle_beta   90.00
_cell.angle_gamma   90.00
#
_symmetry.space_group_name_H-M   'P 1'
#
loop_
_entity.id
_entity.type
_entity.pdbx_description
1 polymer ?
#
loop_
_entity_poly.entity_id
_entity_poly.type
_entity_poly.pdbx_seq_one_letter_code
_entity_poly.pdbx_strand_id
1 'polypeptide(L)'
;MTINYKSSILPWILVLLLIPFSVDATEGRSRLIDKSKFTLSSNSSKNRLSKQAVKRTSGKRKGAARVARPAANDPANYADLVMDAKTGRILHATDPDALRYPASLTKMMTLYLSFQGLKSGRLHLDDLLPVSQIASNQEPSRLGLRPGRQIRVEDALLGLVTKSANDATVVLAEAIGGSIEGFAIMMTNKARELGMKKTVFRNPSGLPNPEQVTTARDMAILGYALIHHFPEFYPYFSREKFSYAGVVHRNHNRLMSRYPGMDGIKTGYIRASGFNLVASTVRGSTRLIAVVFGGRSALSRDNKMAALLDQSFAQLQNGKPEHRVNTADGSDRIPTEQVIASPSVATNLVAAQSLSATQPVQVSVEKPEQELVADESIQPVKIIDKAHYKDIYTLSAGFVGMVGVIIFWKQRRYPYLAKA
;
A
#
# COMPACT_ATOMS: atom_id res chain seq x y z
N MET A 1 -47.58 -47.81 22.30
CA MET A 1 -46.35 -48.60 22.53
C MET A 1 -45.21 -47.80 21.95
N THR A 2 -44.40 -47.22 22.81
CA THR A 2 -43.36 -46.23 22.48
C THR A 2 -42.02 -46.92 22.60
N ILE A 3 -41.19 -46.90 21.55
CA ILE A 3 -39.79 -47.33 21.63
C ILE A 3 -38.93 -46.13 21.22
N ASN A 4 -38.21 -45.62 22.21
CA ASN A 4 -37.24 -44.53 22.15
C ASN A 4 -35.87 -45.14 21.93
N TYR A 5 -35.08 -44.66 20.96
CA TYR A 5 -33.64 -44.90 20.90
C TYR A 5 -32.89 -43.58 20.99
N LYS A 6 -32.21 -43.38 22.12
CA LYS A 6 -31.13 -42.42 22.31
C LYS A 6 -29.86 -43.01 21.72
N SER A 7 -29.15 -42.26 20.87
CA SER A 7 -27.73 -42.49 20.59
C SER A 7 -26.97 -41.18 20.59
N SER A 8 -26.21 -40.98 21.66
CA SER A 8 -25.20 -39.96 21.87
C SER A 8 -23.86 -40.42 21.29
N ILE A 9 -23.27 -39.67 20.35
CA ILE A 9 -21.87 -39.84 19.94
C ILE A 9 -21.24 -38.44 19.82
N LEU A 10 -20.21 -38.21 20.65
CA LEU A 10 -19.36 -37.02 20.66
C LEU A 10 -18.46 -36.95 19.40
N PRO A 11 -18.04 -35.73 18.98
CA PRO A 11 -17.23 -35.54 17.79
C PRO A 11 -15.74 -35.80 18.06
N TRP A 12 -15.10 -36.62 17.21
CA TRP A 12 -13.65 -36.74 17.15
C TRP A 12 -13.05 -35.53 16.44
N ILE A 13 -12.25 -34.76 17.18
CA ILE A 13 -11.41 -33.67 16.69
C ILE A 13 -10.13 -34.31 16.14
N LEU A 14 -9.88 -34.19 14.82
CA LEU A 14 -8.58 -34.48 14.22
C LEU A 14 -7.80 -33.17 14.07
N VAL A 15 -6.81 -32.96 14.94
CA VAL A 15 -5.82 -31.88 14.83
C VAL A 15 -4.70 -32.35 13.90
N LEU A 16 -4.57 -31.75 12.73
CA LEU A 16 -3.45 -31.99 11.82
C LEU A 16 -2.44 -30.84 11.97
N LEU A 17 -1.42 -31.09 12.80
CA LEU A 17 -0.24 -30.24 12.97
C LEU A 17 0.70 -30.45 11.78
N LEU A 18 0.82 -29.44 10.90
CA LEU A 18 1.87 -29.41 9.89
C LEU A 18 3.12 -28.74 10.48
N ILE A 19 4.12 -29.56 10.77
CA ILE A 19 5.49 -29.14 11.10
C ILE A 19 6.27 -29.03 9.78
N PRO A 20 6.84 -27.88 9.41
CA PRO A 20 7.78 -27.83 8.29
C PRO A 20 9.15 -28.37 8.73
N PHE A 21 9.60 -29.47 8.13
CA PHE A 21 10.99 -29.94 8.20
C PHE A 21 11.72 -29.47 6.95
N SER A 22 12.76 -28.65 7.12
CA SER A 22 13.76 -28.37 6.08
C SER A 22 14.85 -29.44 6.15
N VAL A 23 15.10 -30.12 5.03
CA VAL A 23 16.30 -30.91 4.82
C VAL A 23 17.34 -29.98 4.24
N ASP A 24 18.44 -29.77 4.97
CA ASP A 24 19.66 -29.21 4.42
C ASP A 24 20.81 -30.18 4.76
N ALA A 25 21.41 -30.75 3.71
CA ALA A 25 22.47 -31.72 3.81
C ALA A 25 23.82 -31.00 3.82
N THR A 26 24.52 -31.00 4.95
CA THR A 26 26.00 -30.88 4.98
C THR A 26 26.58 -31.64 6.16
N GLU A 27 27.65 -32.36 5.88
CA GLU A 27 28.34 -33.31 6.75
C GLU A 27 29.04 -32.67 7.97
N GLY A 28 28.99 -33.38 9.09
CA GLY A 28 30.16 -33.78 9.87
C GLY A 28 30.92 -32.71 10.69
N ARG A 29 30.70 -32.69 12.01
CA ARG A 29 31.64 -33.27 13.00
C ARG A 29 31.21 -32.95 14.43
N SER A 30 31.34 -33.97 15.25
CA SER A 30 31.12 -34.05 16.69
C SER A 30 32.04 -33.12 17.49
N ARG A 31 31.51 -32.60 18.60
CA ARG A 31 32.18 -32.56 19.92
C ARG A 31 31.20 -32.15 21.02
N LEU A 32 31.01 -33.07 21.96
CA LEU A 32 30.59 -32.82 23.33
C LEU A 32 31.58 -31.85 24.01
N ILE A 33 31.10 -30.98 24.90
CA ILE A 33 31.63 -30.77 26.26
C ILE A 33 30.73 -29.74 26.99
N ASP A 34 30.03 -30.28 27.98
CA ASP A 34 29.84 -29.85 29.37
C ASP A 34 29.72 -28.36 29.76
N LYS A 35 28.67 -28.13 30.56
CA LYS A 35 28.35 -26.90 31.27
C LYS A 35 28.96 -26.99 32.67
N SER A 36 29.96 -26.16 32.99
CA SER A 36 30.14 -25.73 34.38
C SER A 36 31.02 -24.48 34.51
N LYS A 37 30.66 -23.68 35.52
CA LYS A 37 31.46 -22.63 36.19
C LYS A 37 31.34 -21.20 35.67
N PHE A 38 30.27 -20.58 36.15
CA PHE A 38 30.26 -19.24 36.74
C PHE A 38 31.39 -19.10 37.78
N THR A 39 32.21 -18.05 37.71
CA THR A 39 32.55 -17.18 38.85
C THR A 39 33.14 -15.85 38.34
N LEU A 40 32.67 -14.78 38.97
CA LEU A 40 33.19 -13.42 38.91
C LEU A 40 34.56 -13.35 39.60
N SER A 41 35.47 -12.48 39.14
CA SER A 41 36.06 -11.42 39.99
C SER A 41 37.14 -10.60 39.27
N SER A 42 36.94 -9.28 39.35
CA SER A 42 37.91 -8.20 39.64
C SER A 42 39.22 -8.02 38.85
N ASN A 43 39.28 -6.81 38.30
CA ASN A 43 40.33 -5.79 38.48
C ASN A 43 41.71 -5.90 37.82
N SER A 44 42.10 -4.71 37.34
CA SER A 44 43.43 -4.12 37.30
C SER A 44 44.23 -4.23 36.01
N SER A 45 44.06 -3.18 35.19
CA SER A 45 45.09 -2.21 34.86
C SER A 45 46.54 -2.67 34.58
N LYS A 46 46.97 -2.32 33.35
CA LYS A 46 48.30 -1.86 32.92
C LYS A 46 49.44 -2.90 32.91
N ASN A 47 49.86 -3.33 31.72
CA ASN A 47 51.11 -2.82 31.11
C ASN A 47 51.41 -3.40 29.71
N ARG A 48 51.59 -2.47 28.77
CA ARG A 48 52.68 -2.35 27.77
C ARG A 48 53.69 -3.52 27.68
N LEU A 49 53.76 -4.19 26.52
CA LEU A 49 54.82 -4.04 25.49
C LEU A 49 54.91 -5.27 24.54
N SER A 50 54.90 -4.96 23.24
CA SER A 50 55.54 -5.62 22.09
C SER A 50 55.80 -7.14 22.07
N LYS A 51 55.30 -7.80 21.02
CA LYS A 51 56.10 -8.59 20.05
C LYS A 51 55.27 -9.01 18.83
N GLN A 52 55.98 -9.25 17.75
CA GLN A 52 55.55 -9.23 16.36
C GLN A 52 54.61 -10.38 15.92
N ALA A 53 53.75 -10.00 14.97
CA ALA A 53 53.37 -10.70 13.74
C ALA A 53 53.22 -12.24 13.74
N VAL A 54 51.96 -12.70 13.62
CA VAL A 54 51.62 -13.81 12.72
C VAL A 54 50.46 -13.36 11.83
N LYS A 55 50.80 -13.18 10.55
CA LYS A 55 49.90 -12.81 9.46
C LYS A 55 49.01 -14.02 9.15
N ARG A 56 47.77 -14.04 9.65
CA ARG A 56 46.72 -14.94 9.16
C ARG A 56 45.76 -14.15 8.29
N THR A 57 45.95 -14.29 6.98
CA THR A 57 45.02 -13.86 5.93
C THR A 57 43.71 -14.63 6.07
N SER A 58 42.69 -14.06 6.72
CA SER A 58 41.32 -14.53 6.60
C SER A 58 40.66 -13.80 5.42
N GLY A 59 40.28 -14.57 4.41
CA GLY A 59 39.61 -14.07 3.22
C GLY A 59 38.32 -13.34 3.59
N LYS A 60 38.22 -12.08 3.18
CA LYS A 60 36.96 -11.32 3.17
C LYS A 60 35.98 -12.03 2.23
N ARG A 61 35.07 -12.82 2.79
CA ARG A 61 33.76 -13.03 2.15
C ARG A 61 33.12 -11.65 2.02
N LYS A 62 32.89 -11.19 0.79
CA LYS A 62 32.15 -9.97 0.48
C LYS A 62 30.72 -10.14 1.03
N GLY A 63 30.49 -9.69 2.26
CA GLY A 63 29.15 -9.53 2.79
C GLY A 63 28.40 -8.53 1.91
N ALA A 64 27.21 -8.92 1.44
CA ALA A 64 26.30 -8.01 0.77
C ALA A 64 26.17 -6.72 1.60
N ALA A 65 26.43 -5.58 0.97
CA ALA A 65 26.35 -4.29 1.63
C ALA A 65 24.94 -4.12 2.20
N ARG A 66 24.84 -4.08 3.53
CA ARG A 66 23.61 -3.68 4.23
C ARG A 66 23.39 -2.22 3.88
N VAL A 67 22.52 -1.95 2.91
CA VAL A 67 22.10 -0.59 2.55
C VAL A 67 21.64 0.09 3.84
N ALA A 68 22.40 1.06 4.31
CA ALA A 68 22.06 1.82 5.50
C ALA A 68 20.72 2.53 5.22
N ARG A 69 19.71 2.26 6.05
CA ARG A 69 18.45 3.02 5.98
C ARG A 69 18.80 4.48 6.26
N PRO A 70 18.49 5.42 5.36
CA PRO A 70 18.81 6.82 5.59
C PRO A 70 18.14 7.27 6.88
N ALA A 71 18.88 8.05 7.67
CA ALA A 71 18.41 8.53 8.95
C ALA A 71 17.22 9.48 8.73
N ALA A 72 16.33 9.56 9.73
CA ALA A 72 15.39 10.66 9.80
C ALA A 72 16.21 11.97 9.74
N ASN A 73 15.90 12.85 8.78
CA ASN A 73 16.53 14.18 8.60
C ASN A 73 17.84 14.23 7.78
N ASP A 74 18.16 13.19 7.01
CA ASP A 74 19.17 13.30 5.95
C ASP A 74 18.72 14.38 4.92
N PRO A 75 19.54 15.42 4.62
CA PRO A 75 19.25 16.37 3.55
C PRO A 75 18.91 15.69 2.22
N ALA A 76 19.45 14.50 1.95
CA ALA A 76 19.13 13.70 0.76
C ALA A 76 17.66 13.24 0.67
N ASN A 77 16.92 13.27 1.79
CA ASN A 77 15.49 12.93 1.84
C ASN A 77 14.57 14.14 1.63
N TYR A 78 15.13 15.34 1.47
CA TYR A 78 14.34 16.56 1.28
C TYR A 78 13.88 16.71 -0.17
N ALA A 79 12.64 17.11 -0.38
CA ALA A 79 12.14 17.52 -1.70
C ALA A 79 10.96 18.47 -1.50
N ASP A 80 10.79 19.43 -2.40
CA ASP A 80 9.61 20.29 -2.43
C ASP A 80 9.18 20.65 -3.85
N LEU A 81 7.91 21.03 -3.98
CA LEU A 81 7.34 21.52 -5.23
C LEU A 81 6.15 22.43 -4.92
N VAL A 82 5.99 23.52 -5.67
CA VAL A 82 4.78 24.34 -5.68
C VAL A 82 4.30 24.47 -7.12
N MET A 83 3.02 24.17 -7.36
CA MET A 83 2.36 24.36 -8.65
C MET A 83 1.20 25.35 -8.54
N ASP A 84 1.02 26.14 -9.60
CA ASP A 84 -0.24 26.81 -9.90
C ASP A 84 -1.23 25.79 -10.47
N ALA A 85 -2.35 25.56 -9.77
CA ALA A 85 -3.34 24.59 -10.18
C ALA A 85 -4.06 25.00 -11.47
N LYS A 86 -4.18 26.30 -11.78
CA LYS A 86 -4.87 26.74 -12.99
C LYS A 86 -4.10 26.36 -14.26
N THR A 87 -2.77 26.54 -14.24
CA THR A 87 -1.93 26.41 -15.43
C THR A 87 -1.08 25.14 -15.43
N GLY A 88 -0.98 24.44 -14.31
CA GLY A 88 -0.04 23.33 -14.12
C GLY A 88 1.41 23.80 -14.00
N ARG A 89 1.70 25.10 -14.05
CA ARG A 89 3.06 25.64 -13.98
C ARG A 89 3.67 25.41 -12.60
N ILE A 90 4.89 24.89 -12.59
CA ILE A 90 5.70 24.77 -11.38
C ILE A 90 6.33 26.12 -11.09
N LEU A 91 6.08 26.64 -9.89
CA LEU A 91 6.58 27.93 -9.41
C LEU A 91 7.84 27.77 -8.56
N HIS A 92 8.01 26.59 -7.97
CA HIS A 92 9.18 26.23 -7.17
C HIS A 92 9.36 24.72 -7.19
N ALA A 93 10.60 24.23 -7.23
CA ALA A 93 10.89 22.86 -6.86
C ALA A 93 12.34 22.63 -6.45
N THR A 94 12.51 21.69 -5.52
CA THR A 94 13.78 21.12 -5.09
C THR A 94 13.65 19.60 -5.17
N ASP A 95 14.49 18.95 -5.99
CA ASP A 95 14.48 17.49 -6.22
C ASP A 95 13.06 16.89 -6.45
N PRO A 96 12.22 17.49 -7.32
CA PRO A 96 10.80 17.12 -7.40
C PRO A 96 10.54 15.68 -7.83
N ASP A 97 11.53 15.06 -8.50
CA ASP A 97 11.45 13.74 -9.12
C ASP A 97 12.30 12.68 -8.41
N ALA A 98 12.91 13.04 -7.27
CA ALA A 98 13.68 12.12 -6.45
C ALA A 98 12.75 11.23 -5.62
N LEU A 99 13.11 9.95 -5.47
CA LEU A 99 12.28 8.98 -4.77
C LEU A 99 12.22 9.27 -3.27
N ARG A 100 11.01 9.26 -2.72
CA ARG A 100 10.71 9.51 -1.31
C ARG A 100 9.76 8.45 -0.77
N TYR A 101 9.87 8.16 0.53
CA TYR A 101 8.85 7.37 1.21
C TYR A 101 7.62 8.25 1.49
N PRO A 102 6.42 7.87 1.01
CA PRO A 102 5.22 8.72 1.11
C PRO A 102 4.72 8.90 2.54
N ALA A 103 4.99 7.94 3.44
CA ALA A 103 4.32 7.87 4.74
C ALA A 103 2.79 8.00 4.56
N SER A 104 2.08 8.63 5.50
CA SER A 104 0.62 8.80 5.40
C SER A 104 0.13 9.69 4.24
N LEU A 105 1.00 10.26 3.40
CA LEU A 105 0.55 10.85 2.14
C LEU A 105 -0.05 9.77 1.21
N THR A 106 0.35 8.51 1.37
CA THR A 106 -0.27 7.34 0.72
C THR A 106 -1.80 7.32 0.84
N LYS A 107 -2.34 7.79 1.97
CA LYS A 107 -3.80 7.81 2.20
C LYS A 107 -4.54 8.76 1.26
N MET A 108 -3.85 9.70 0.59
CA MET A 108 -4.45 10.49 -0.49
C MET A 108 -4.93 9.58 -1.63
N MET A 109 -4.17 8.54 -1.99
CA MET A 109 -4.58 7.59 -3.03
C MET A 109 -5.69 6.66 -2.52
N THR A 110 -5.65 6.27 -1.24
CA THR A 110 -6.76 5.50 -0.65
C THR A 110 -8.07 6.28 -0.67
N LEU A 111 -8.02 7.57 -0.33
CA LEU A 111 -9.16 8.47 -0.42
C LEU A 111 -9.59 8.69 -1.87
N TYR A 112 -8.64 8.84 -2.81
CA TYR A 112 -8.94 8.93 -4.24
C TYR A 112 -9.78 7.74 -4.72
N LEU A 113 -9.35 6.51 -4.41
CA LEU A 113 -10.09 5.30 -4.80
C LEU A 113 -11.43 5.16 -4.06
N SER A 114 -11.49 5.61 -2.81
CA SER A 114 -12.76 5.62 -2.05
C SER A 114 -13.76 6.61 -2.67
N PHE A 115 -13.33 7.82 -3.00
CA PHE A 115 -14.16 8.82 -3.68
C PHE A 115 -14.57 8.38 -5.08
N GLN A 116 -13.70 7.66 -5.79
CA GLN A 116 -14.06 7.00 -7.05
C GLN A 116 -15.19 5.97 -6.84
N GLY A 117 -15.10 5.16 -5.78
CA GLY A 117 -16.17 4.24 -5.38
C GLY A 117 -17.50 4.97 -5.13
N LEU A 118 -17.45 6.04 -4.34
CA LEU A 118 -18.61 6.89 -4.01
C LEU A 118 -19.23 7.53 -5.27
N LYS A 119 -18.41 8.17 -6.11
CA LYS A 119 -18.86 8.84 -7.34
C LYS A 119 -19.48 7.88 -8.35
N SER A 120 -19.03 6.62 -8.36
CA SER A 120 -19.57 5.57 -9.25
C SER A 120 -20.72 4.77 -8.65
N GLY A 121 -21.13 5.05 -7.41
CA GLY A 121 -22.20 4.31 -6.71
C GLY A 121 -21.81 2.89 -6.28
N ARG A 122 -20.51 2.53 -6.32
CA ARG A 122 -20.03 1.22 -5.82
C ARG A 122 -19.79 1.21 -4.31
N LEU A 123 -19.79 2.40 -3.71
CA LEU A 123 -19.66 2.62 -2.28
C LEU A 123 -20.64 3.73 -1.91
N HIS A 124 -21.26 3.65 -0.74
CA HIS A 124 -22.14 4.68 -0.20
C HIS A 124 -21.64 5.12 1.18
N LEU A 125 -21.94 6.36 1.57
CA LEU A 125 -21.44 6.94 2.83
C LEU A 125 -21.97 6.22 4.08
N ASP A 126 -23.15 5.64 3.98
CA ASP A 126 -23.87 4.91 5.02
C ASP A 126 -23.58 3.41 5.04
N ASP A 127 -22.85 2.87 4.04
CA ASP A 127 -22.42 1.48 4.03
C ASP A 127 -21.65 1.15 5.32
N LEU A 128 -22.01 0.03 5.93
CA LEU A 128 -21.36 -0.52 7.11
C LEU A 128 -20.30 -1.54 6.69
N LEU A 129 -19.03 -1.21 6.91
CA LEU A 129 -17.92 -2.07 6.53
C LEU A 129 -17.45 -2.90 7.72
N PRO A 130 -17.28 -4.23 7.57
CA PRO A 130 -16.80 -5.08 8.63
C PRO A 130 -15.34 -4.77 8.98
N VAL A 131 -15.02 -4.75 10.27
CA VAL A 131 -13.66 -4.56 10.77
C VAL A 131 -12.99 -5.92 10.90
N SER A 132 -11.97 -6.16 10.08
CA SER A 132 -11.14 -7.36 10.17
C SER A 132 -10.16 -7.32 11.34
N GLN A 133 -9.61 -8.48 11.70
CA GLN A 133 -8.51 -8.58 12.67
C GLN A 133 -7.24 -7.87 12.17
N ILE A 134 -7.02 -7.86 10.85
CA ILE A 134 -5.87 -7.20 10.23
C ILE A 134 -6.01 -5.69 10.37
N ALA A 135 -7.21 -5.16 10.12
CA ALA A 135 -7.52 -3.74 10.28
C ALA A 135 -7.34 -3.27 11.73
N SER A 136 -7.89 -4.00 12.72
CA SER A 136 -7.79 -3.60 14.14
C SER A 136 -6.34 -3.55 14.65
N ASN A 137 -5.46 -4.37 14.07
CA ASN A 137 -4.07 -4.51 14.50
C ASN A 137 -3.15 -3.43 13.91
N GLN A 138 -3.67 -2.50 13.10
CA GLN A 138 -2.85 -1.44 12.51
C GLN A 138 -2.46 -0.37 13.55
N GLU A 139 -1.16 -0.08 13.62
CA GLU A 139 -0.54 0.91 14.52
C GLU A 139 0.21 1.98 13.71
N PRO A 140 0.61 3.14 14.27
CA PRO A 140 0.26 3.64 15.60
C PRO A 140 -0.94 4.60 15.60
N SER A 141 -1.28 5.23 14.47
CA SER A 141 -2.43 6.13 14.40
C SER A 141 -3.67 5.34 14.01
N ARG A 142 -4.66 5.26 14.89
CA ARG A 142 -5.85 4.43 14.72
C ARG A 142 -7.07 5.01 15.45
N LEU A 143 -8.27 4.59 15.07
CA LEU A 143 -9.51 4.87 15.81
C LEU A 143 -9.77 3.87 16.95
N GLY A 144 -9.06 2.73 16.95
CA GLY A 144 -9.28 1.65 17.91
C GLY A 144 -10.45 0.75 17.51
N LEU A 145 -10.60 0.51 16.20
CA LEU A 145 -11.65 -0.35 15.68
C LEU A 145 -11.50 -1.79 16.20
N ARG A 146 -12.63 -2.42 16.56
CA ARG A 146 -12.65 -3.76 17.13
C ARG A 146 -13.07 -4.80 16.08
N PRO A 147 -12.40 -5.96 15.99
CA PRO A 147 -12.78 -7.04 15.08
C PRO A 147 -14.24 -7.45 15.26
N GLY A 148 -14.92 -7.75 14.15
CA GLY A 148 -16.33 -8.18 14.14
C GLY A 148 -17.34 -7.07 14.40
N ARG A 149 -16.88 -5.82 14.66
CA ARG A 149 -17.72 -4.62 14.57
C ARG A 149 -17.72 -4.09 13.15
N GLN A 150 -18.54 -3.06 12.92
CA GLN A 150 -18.62 -2.37 11.65
C GLN A 150 -18.33 -0.88 11.84
N ILE A 151 -17.88 -0.22 10.78
CA ILE A 151 -17.70 1.22 10.71
C ILE A 151 -18.40 1.74 9.45
N ARG A 152 -19.09 2.89 9.56
CA ARG A 152 -19.65 3.55 8.38
C ARG A 152 -18.54 4.05 7.46
N VAL A 153 -18.74 3.99 6.15
CA VAL A 153 -17.78 4.53 5.18
C VAL A 153 -17.42 5.98 5.50
N GLU A 154 -18.40 6.83 5.79
CA GLU A 154 -18.15 8.23 6.13
C GLU A 154 -17.24 8.39 7.36
N ASP A 155 -17.47 7.60 8.41
CA ASP A 155 -16.65 7.64 9.62
C ASP A 155 -15.21 7.15 9.34
N ALA A 156 -15.06 6.16 8.45
CA ALA A 156 -13.75 5.73 7.99
C ALA A 156 -13.04 6.88 7.24
N LEU A 157 -13.70 7.51 6.27
CA LEU A 157 -13.17 8.65 5.51
C LEU A 157 -12.74 9.79 6.45
N LEU A 158 -13.59 10.15 7.41
CA LEU A 158 -13.31 11.17 8.43
C LEU A 158 -12.11 10.79 9.32
N GLY A 159 -11.98 9.51 9.69
CA GLY A 159 -10.81 8.98 10.40
C GLY A 159 -9.51 9.07 9.59
N LEU A 160 -9.56 8.86 8.28
CA LEU A 160 -8.41 8.99 7.38
C LEU A 160 -7.96 10.45 7.23
N VAL A 161 -8.89 11.39 7.03
CA VAL A 161 -8.55 12.81 6.80
C VAL A 161 -8.08 13.50 8.07
N THR A 162 -8.71 13.21 9.23
CA THR A 162 -8.38 13.89 10.49
C THR A 162 -7.24 13.21 11.26
N LYS A 163 -7.48 12.01 11.78
CA LYS A 163 -6.53 11.25 12.61
C LYS A 163 -5.50 10.50 11.78
N SER A 164 -5.71 10.38 10.47
CA SER A 164 -4.87 9.54 9.62
C SER A 164 -4.85 8.08 10.09
N ALA A 165 -6.02 7.59 10.48
CA ALA A 165 -6.22 6.30 11.14
C ALA A 165 -5.95 5.11 10.18
N ASN A 166 -4.99 4.26 10.55
CA ASN A 166 -4.51 3.13 9.75
C ASN A 166 -5.50 1.96 9.75
N ASP A 167 -6.21 1.74 10.85
CA ASP A 167 -7.25 0.71 10.97
C ASP A 167 -8.40 0.99 10.00
N ALA A 168 -8.99 2.19 10.06
CA ALA A 168 -10.01 2.62 9.09
C ALA A 168 -9.51 2.58 7.63
N THR A 169 -8.22 2.83 7.42
CA THR A 169 -7.60 2.77 6.09
C THR A 169 -7.58 1.35 5.53
N VAL A 170 -7.29 0.36 6.37
CA VAL A 170 -7.31 -1.05 5.97
C VAL A 170 -8.74 -1.53 5.75
N VAL A 171 -9.72 -1.09 6.55
CA VAL A 171 -11.13 -1.43 6.30
C VAL A 171 -11.59 -0.99 4.92
N LEU A 172 -11.31 0.27 4.52
CA LEU A 172 -11.64 0.75 3.16
C LEU A 172 -10.90 -0.04 2.08
N ALA A 173 -9.63 -0.37 2.32
CA ALA A 173 -8.82 -1.12 1.36
C ALA A 173 -9.35 -2.54 1.14
N GLU A 174 -9.71 -3.25 2.21
CA GLU A 174 -10.31 -4.58 2.15
C GLU A 174 -11.68 -4.53 1.45
N ALA A 175 -12.51 -3.53 1.74
CA ALA A 175 -13.82 -3.37 1.10
C ALA A 175 -13.72 -3.10 -0.41
N ILE A 176 -12.78 -2.26 -0.84
CA ILE A 176 -12.64 -1.84 -2.25
C ILE A 176 -11.80 -2.84 -3.07
N GLY A 177 -10.69 -3.31 -2.50
CA GLY A 177 -9.71 -4.13 -3.21
C GLY A 177 -9.77 -5.62 -2.87
N GLY A 178 -10.67 -6.05 -1.99
CA GLY A 178 -10.79 -7.42 -1.49
C GLY A 178 -9.67 -7.86 -0.53
N SER A 179 -8.47 -7.30 -0.69
CA SER A 179 -7.31 -7.49 0.19
C SER A 179 -6.40 -6.27 0.19
N ILE A 180 -5.45 -6.21 1.13
CA ILE A 180 -4.44 -5.15 1.18
C ILE A 180 -3.57 -5.15 -0.09
N GLU A 181 -3.18 -6.33 -0.56
CA GLU A 181 -2.35 -6.53 -1.75
C GLU A 181 -3.11 -6.13 -3.01
N GLY A 182 -4.36 -6.59 -3.14
CA GLY A 182 -5.23 -6.24 -4.26
C GLY A 182 -5.45 -4.73 -4.35
N PHE A 183 -5.72 -4.10 -3.21
CA PHE A 183 -5.86 -2.65 -3.13
C PHE A 183 -4.55 -1.91 -3.48
N ALA A 184 -3.39 -2.38 -3.00
CA ALA A 184 -2.10 -1.76 -3.32
C ALA A 184 -1.77 -1.82 -4.83
N ILE A 185 -2.16 -2.90 -5.51
CA ILE A 185 -2.08 -3.01 -6.98
C ILE A 185 -2.98 -1.95 -7.63
N MET A 186 -4.24 -1.84 -7.20
CA MET A 186 -5.16 -0.81 -7.70
C MET A 186 -4.61 0.61 -7.51
N MET A 187 -4.05 0.90 -6.34
CA MET A 187 -3.41 2.20 -6.05
C MET A 187 -2.27 2.50 -7.01
N THR A 188 -1.40 1.51 -7.28
CA THR A 188 -0.25 1.69 -8.18
C THR A 188 -0.70 1.85 -9.63
N ASN A 189 -1.69 1.07 -10.07
CA ASN A 189 -2.27 1.20 -11.41
C ASN A 189 -2.92 2.57 -11.58
N LYS A 190 -3.71 3.03 -10.61
CA LYS A 190 -4.31 4.37 -10.63
C LYS A 190 -3.24 5.46 -10.64
N ALA A 191 -2.14 5.31 -9.90
CA ALA A 191 -1.01 6.23 -9.96
C ALA A 191 -0.46 6.34 -11.40
N ARG A 192 -0.26 5.21 -12.09
CA ARG A 192 0.20 5.19 -13.49
C ARG A 192 -0.78 5.88 -14.43
N GLU A 193 -2.07 5.62 -14.29
CA GLU A 193 -3.13 6.26 -15.07
C GLU A 193 -3.18 7.77 -14.90
N LEU A 194 -2.91 8.27 -13.67
CA LEU A 194 -2.81 9.70 -13.39
C LEU A 194 -1.49 10.33 -13.87
N GLY A 195 -0.56 9.55 -14.44
CA GLY A 195 0.74 10.03 -14.87
C GLY A 195 1.79 10.12 -13.74
N MET A 196 1.52 9.57 -12.56
CA MET A 196 2.48 9.45 -11.45
C MET A 196 3.50 8.34 -11.74
N LYS A 197 4.42 8.60 -12.67
CA LYS A 197 5.31 7.57 -13.28
C LYS A 197 6.31 6.94 -12.30
N LYS A 198 6.62 7.61 -11.19
CA LYS A 198 7.65 7.19 -10.23
C LYS A 198 7.08 6.75 -8.87
N THR A 199 5.78 6.49 -8.82
CA THR A 199 5.08 6.10 -7.58
C THR A 199 4.77 4.60 -7.52
N VAL A 200 5.10 3.92 -6.44
CA VAL A 200 4.67 2.53 -6.20
C VAL A 200 4.06 2.47 -4.81
N PHE A 201 2.83 1.99 -4.72
CA PHE A 201 2.15 1.73 -3.45
C PHE A 201 2.21 0.24 -3.12
N ARG A 202 2.48 -0.06 -1.85
CA ARG A 202 2.55 -1.45 -1.34
C ARG A 202 1.56 -1.71 -0.20
N ASN A 203 0.92 -0.66 0.31
CA ASN A 203 -0.12 -0.75 1.32
C ASN A 203 -0.97 0.53 1.28
N PRO A 204 -2.19 0.52 1.84
CA PRO A 204 -3.12 1.65 1.77
C PRO A 204 -2.77 2.78 2.75
N SER A 205 -1.93 2.52 3.75
CA SER A 205 -1.74 3.42 4.89
C SER A 205 -0.47 4.25 4.84
N GLY A 206 0.53 3.84 4.07
CA GLY A 206 1.84 4.46 4.10
C GLY A 206 2.77 3.90 5.18
N LEU A 207 2.41 2.76 5.79
CA LEU A 207 3.30 2.08 6.71
C LEU A 207 4.59 1.64 6.01
N PRO A 208 5.73 1.57 6.73
CA PRO A 208 7.03 1.35 6.11
C PRO A 208 7.08 0.08 5.25
N ASN A 209 7.41 0.26 3.98
CA ASN A 209 7.77 -0.79 3.04
C ASN A 209 8.87 -0.22 2.12
N PRO A 210 10.01 -0.91 1.93
CA PRO A 210 11.15 -0.39 1.16
C PRO A 210 10.83 -0.19 -0.33
N GLU A 211 9.85 -0.90 -0.88
CA GLU A 211 9.45 -0.79 -2.29
C GLU A 211 8.36 0.27 -2.50
N GLN A 212 7.83 0.86 -1.41
CA GLN A 212 6.81 1.90 -1.48
C GLN A 212 7.45 3.28 -1.60
N VAL A 213 7.33 3.88 -2.78
CA VAL A 213 7.99 5.14 -3.12
C VAL A 213 7.06 6.08 -3.88
N THR A 214 7.37 7.37 -3.86
CA THR A 214 6.69 8.44 -4.62
C THR A 214 7.70 9.54 -4.92
N THR A 215 7.26 10.61 -5.59
CA THR A 215 8.00 11.87 -5.72
C THR A 215 7.16 13.06 -5.25
N ALA A 216 7.76 14.25 -5.14
CA ALA A 216 7.01 15.47 -4.84
C ALA A 216 6.08 15.86 -6.01
N ARG A 217 6.55 15.70 -7.26
CA ARG A 217 5.73 15.91 -8.45
C ARG A 217 4.52 14.99 -8.50
N ASP A 218 4.72 13.69 -8.27
CA ASP A 218 3.63 12.71 -8.30
C ASP A 218 2.57 13.02 -7.21
N MET A 219 3.00 13.47 -6.03
CA MET A 219 2.07 13.86 -4.97
C MET A 219 1.32 15.16 -5.28
N ALA A 220 1.93 16.10 -6.03
CA ALA A 220 1.23 17.28 -6.53
C ALA A 220 0.19 16.91 -7.59
N ILE A 221 0.52 15.98 -8.51
CA ILE A 221 -0.43 15.38 -9.45
C ILE A 221 -1.62 14.77 -8.71
N LEU A 222 -1.38 13.97 -7.67
CA LEU A 222 -2.44 13.36 -6.90
C LEU A 222 -3.31 14.39 -6.15
N GLY A 223 -2.68 15.41 -5.57
CA GLY A 223 -3.41 16.53 -4.95
C GLY A 223 -4.30 17.25 -5.95
N TYR A 224 -3.80 17.50 -7.16
CA TYR A 224 -4.55 18.09 -8.25
C TYR A 224 -5.73 17.21 -8.67
N ALA A 225 -5.50 15.92 -8.88
CA ALA A 225 -6.53 14.97 -9.27
C ALA A 225 -7.65 14.89 -8.23
N LEU A 226 -7.33 14.88 -6.93
CA LEU A 226 -8.33 14.89 -5.85
C LEU A 226 -9.26 16.12 -5.91
N ILE A 227 -8.70 17.29 -6.17
CA ILE A 227 -9.45 18.56 -6.24
C ILE A 227 -10.38 18.57 -7.45
N HIS A 228 -9.88 18.13 -8.61
CA HIS A 228 -10.58 18.27 -9.88
C HIS A 228 -11.53 17.12 -10.19
N HIS A 229 -11.21 15.88 -9.78
CA HIS A 229 -12.07 14.73 -10.04
C HIS A 229 -13.18 14.57 -9.01
N PHE A 230 -12.96 15.05 -7.78
CA PHE A 230 -13.88 14.88 -6.66
C PHE A 230 -14.14 16.19 -5.91
N PRO A 231 -14.50 17.29 -6.60
CA PRO A 231 -14.78 18.57 -5.92
C PRO A 231 -15.89 18.45 -4.86
N GLU A 232 -16.83 17.51 -5.03
CA GLU A 232 -17.90 17.21 -4.08
C GLU A 232 -17.41 16.55 -2.78
N PHE A 233 -16.30 15.80 -2.84
CA PHE A 233 -15.70 15.11 -1.68
C PHE A 233 -14.45 15.81 -1.14
N TYR A 234 -13.82 16.69 -1.92
CA TYR A 234 -12.64 17.43 -1.48
C TYR A 234 -12.82 18.19 -0.14
N PRO A 235 -14.01 18.76 0.19
CA PRO A 235 -14.25 19.37 1.50
C PRO A 235 -14.02 18.47 2.73
N TYR A 236 -13.92 17.13 2.58
CA TYR A 236 -13.50 16.27 3.70
C TYR A 236 -12.09 16.60 4.20
N PHE A 237 -11.17 17.06 3.33
CA PHE A 237 -9.80 17.40 3.73
C PHE A 237 -9.70 18.65 4.62
N SER A 238 -10.68 19.55 4.55
CA SER A 238 -10.72 20.77 5.35
C SER A 238 -11.33 20.58 6.74
N ARG A 239 -11.80 19.36 7.07
CA ARG A 239 -12.35 19.05 8.39
C ARG A 239 -11.27 19.18 9.47
N GLU A 240 -11.47 20.10 10.41
CA GLU A 240 -10.53 20.35 11.50
C GLU A 240 -10.58 19.30 12.62
N LYS A 241 -11.78 18.74 12.86
CA LYS A 241 -12.01 17.74 13.89
C LYS A 241 -13.11 16.76 13.48
N PHE A 242 -13.07 15.57 14.07
CA PHE A 242 -14.03 14.50 13.89
C PHE A 242 -14.22 13.79 15.24
N SER A 243 -15.47 13.49 15.60
CA SER A 243 -15.79 12.75 16.82
C SER A 243 -16.17 11.32 16.47
N TYR A 244 -15.50 10.35 17.09
CA TYR A 244 -15.79 8.93 16.91
C TYR A 244 -15.76 8.22 18.26
N ALA A 245 -16.78 7.42 18.55
CA ALA A 245 -16.89 6.66 19.80
C ALA A 245 -16.62 7.49 21.07
N GLY A 246 -17.13 8.74 21.11
CA GLY A 246 -16.96 9.65 22.24
C GLY A 246 -15.60 10.39 22.30
N VAL A 247 -14.70 10.16 21.33
CA VAL A 247 -13.37 10.80 21.28
C VAL A 247 -13.29 11.80 20.15
N VAL A 248 -12.81 13.01 20.45
CA VAL A 248 -12.55 14.05 19.43
C VAL A 248 -11.13 13.89 18.86
N HIS A 249 -11.05 13.64 17.58
CA HIS A 249 -9.83 13.58 16.80
C HIS A 249 -9.61 14.90 16.04
N ARG A 250 -8.42 15.48 16.18
CA ARG A 250 -8.04 16.72 15.46
C ARG A 250 -7.24 16.40 14.22
N ASN A 251 -7.42 17.20 13.18
CA ASN A 251 -6.63 17.14 11.96
C ASN A 251 -5.16 17.45 12.27
N HIS A 252 -4.27 16.66 11.68
CA HIS A 252 -2.83 16.84 11.83
C HIS A 252 -2.28 18.06 11.05
N ASN A 253 -2.99 18.57 10.04
CA ASN A 253 -2.56 19.75 9.29
C ASN A 253 -2.84 21.04 10.08
N ARG A 254 -1.84 21.51 10.82
CA ARG A 254 -1.93 22.73 11.64
C ARG A 254 -2.02 24.01 10.82
N LEU A 255 -1.70 23.96 9.53
CA LEU A 255 -1.82 25.13 8.65
C LEU A 255 -3.27 25.45 8.31
N MET A 256 -4.20 24.49 8.47
CA MET A 256 -5.63 24.72 8.26
C MET A 256 -6.14 25.95 9.03
N SER A 257 -5.73 26.10 10.29
CA SER A 257 -6.15 27.21 11.14
C SER A 257 -5.15 28.38 11.19
N ARG A 258 -3.99 28.25 10.54
CA ARG A 258 -2.86 29.21 10.68
C ARG A 258 -2.48 29.91 9.39
N TYR A 259 -2.85 29.36 8.23
CA TYR A 259 -2.50 29.90 6.93
C TYR A 259 -3.77 30.28 6.15
N PRO A 260 -3.97 31.56 5.79
CA PRO A 260 -5.18 32.01 5.11
C PRO A 260 -5.44 31.27 3.80
N GLY A 261 -6.65 30.74 3.66
CA GLY A 261 -7.11 30.05 2.44
C GLY A 261 -6.69 28.59 2.34
N MET A 262 -6.05 28.01 3.37
CA MET A 262 -5.69 26.60 3.41
C MET A 262 -6.94 25.72 3.44
N ASP A 263 -7.02 24.73 2.53
CA ASP A 263 -8.18 23.84 2.42
C ASP A 263 -7.82 22.34 2.35
N GLY A 264 -6.54 21.99 2.52
CA GLY A 264 -6.06 20.62 2.49
C GLY A 264 -4.53 20.49 2.54
N ILE A 265 -3.94 19.34 2.22
CA ILE A 265 -4.62 18.06 1.96
C ILE A 265 -4.22 17.04 3.02
N LYS A 266 -2.93 16.68 3.11
CA LYS A 266 -2.52 15.56 3.96
C LYS A 266 -1.10 15.66 4.49
N THR A 267 -0.93 15.32 5.76
CA THR A 267 0.38 15.15 6.42
C THR A 267 0.85 13.69 6.38
N GLY A 268 2.16 13.48 6.45
CA GLY A 268 2.79 12.17 6.63
C GLY A 268 4.06 12.23 7.47
N TYR A 269 4.32 11.17 8.25
CA TYR A 269 5.58 10.98 8.96
C TYR A 269 5.88 9.50 9.14
N ILE A 270 7.09 9.10 8.78
CA ILE A 270 7.78 7.94 9.32
C ILE A 270 9.24 8.35 9.55
N ARG A 271 9.97 7.61 10.39
CA ARG A 271 11.40 7.89 10.60
C ARG A 271 12.19 7.98 9.29
N ALA A 272 11.93 7.10 8.33
CA ALA A 272 12.65 7.08 7.06
C ALA A 272 12.33 8.24 6.11
N SER A 273 11.22 8.97 6.31
CA SER A 273 10.80 10.05 5.41
C SER A 273 10.99 11.45 6.01
N GLY A 274 11.11 11.57 7.33
CA GLY A 274 10.88 12.84 8.00
C GLY A 274 9.41 13.28 7.94
N PHE A 275 9.14 14.56 8.21
CA PHE A 275 7.80 15.15 8.20
C PHE A 275 7.44 15.67 6.81
N ASN A 276 6.31 15.22 6.27
CA ASN A 276 5.86 15.51 4.90
C ASN A 276 4.48 16.17 4.90
N LEU A 277 4.16 17.00 3.91
CA LEU A 277 2.84 17.59 3.70
C LEU A 277 2.59 17.82 2.21
N VAL A 278 1.40 17.46 1.75
CA VAL A 278 0.77 18.05 0.57
C VAL A 278 -0.29 19.03 1.06
N ALA A 279 -0.20 20.27 0.63
CA ALA A 279 -1.09 21.36 0.98
C ALA A 279 -1.77 21.93 -0.27
N SER A 280 -2.99 22.46 -0.11
CA SER A 280 -3.59 23.35 -1.09
C SER A 280 -4.17 24.57 -0.41
N THR A 281 -4.06 25.71 -1.09
CA THR A 281 -4.51 26.99 -0.59
C THR A 281 -5.07 27.83 -1.72
N VAL A 282 -6.07 28.65 -1.40
CA VAL A 282 -6.73 29.56 -2.34
C VAL A 282 -6.63 31.00 -1.85
N ARG A 283 -6.22 31.92 -2.73
CA ARG A 283 -6.33 33.38 -2.52
C ARG A 283 -6.92 34.02 -3.77
N GLY A 284 -8.10 34.61 -3.65
CA GLY A 284 -8.86 35.10 -4.80
C GLY A 284 -9.16 33.97 -5.79
N SER A 285 -8.83 34.15 -7.07
CA SER A 285 -8.98 33.13 -8.12
C SER A 285 -7.78 32.18 -8.23
N THR A 286 -6.74 32.35 -7.40
CA THR A 286 -5.49 31.59 -7.52
C THR A 286 -5.47 30.46 -6.51
N ARG A 287 -5.28 29.23 -7.01
CA ARG A 287 -5.07 28.03 -6.19
C ARG A 287 -3.65 27.53 -6.37
N LEU A 288 -2.95 27.32 -5.26
CA LEU A 288 -1.65 26.64 -5.22
C LEU A 288 -1.79 25.24 -4.65
N ILE A 289 -0.97 24.32 -5.15
CA ILE A 289 -0.74 23.00 -4.54
C ILE A 289 0.75 22.92 -4.25
N ALA A 290 1.10 22.61 -3.01
CA ALA A 290 2.48 22.58 -2.55
C ALA A 290 2.79 21.28 -1.82
N VAL A 291 4.00 20.78 -2.00
CA VAL A 291 4.49 19.52 -1.45
C VAL A 291 5.81 19.77 -0.74
N VAL A 292 5.97 19.24 0.46
CA VAL A 292 7.22 19.21 1.22
C VAL A 292 7.44 17.80 1.75
N PHE A 293 8.64 17.26 1.51
CA PHE A 293 9.16 16.01 2.07
C PHE A 293 10.38 16.28 2.95
N GLY A 294 10.63 15.43 3.95
CA GLY A 294 11.91 15.47 4.67
C GLY A 294 12.04 16.58 5.70
N GLY A 295 10.93 17.17 6.18
CA GLY A 295 10.96 18.16 7.25
C GLY A 295 11.53 17.56 8.54
N ARG A 296 12.35 18.34 9.28
CA ARG A 296 13.01 17.87 10.52
C ARG A 296 12.05 17.72 11.70
N SER A 297 11.00 18.54 11.73
CA SER A 297 9.92 18.53 12.71
C SER A 297 8.63 18.96 12.03
N ALA A 298 7.48 18.70 12.67
CA ALA A 298 6.21 19.20 12.16
C ALA A 298 6.21 20.74 12.02
N LEU A 299 6.82 21.45 12.98
CA LEU A 299 6.91 22.92 12.95
C LEU A 299 7.81 23.42 11.80
N SER A 300 8.99 22.83 11.60
CA SER A 300 9.87 23.28 10.50
C SER A 300 9.27 22.98 9.13
N ARG A 301 8.57 21.85 9.00
CA ARG A 301 7.79 21.48 7.82
C ARG A 301 6.68 22.50 7.54
N ASP A 302 5.89 22.86 8.56
CA ASP A 302 4.81 23.85 8.44
C ASP A 302 5.35 25.24 8.04
N ASN A 303 6.43 25.69 8.69
CA ASN A 303 7.04 26.99 8.38
C ASN A 303 7.61 27.02 6.96
N LYS A 304 8.29 25.95 6.52
CA LYS A 304 8.78 25.86 5.14
C LYS A 304 7.64 25.89 4.13
N MET A 305 6.55 25.15 4.40
CA MET A 305 5.36 25.15 3.54
C MET A 305 4.76 26.56 3.42
N ALA A 306 4.56 27.27 4.53
CA ALA A 306 4.03 28.63 4.52
C ALA A 306 4.92 29.59 3.72
N ALA A 307 6.24 29.53 3.92
CA ALA A 307 7.20 30.37 3.20
C ALA A 307 7.17 30.12 1.68
N LEU A 308 7.07 28.85 1.25
CA LEU A 308 6.94 28.50 -0.16
C LEU A 308 5.67 29.07 -0.78
N LEU A 309 4.54 28.93 -0.08
CA LEU A 309 3.26 29.45 -0.55
C LEU A 309 3.28 30.98 -0.65
N ASP A 310 3.82 31.69 0.35
CA ASP A 310 3.93 33.15 0.33
C ASP A 310 4.84 33.63 -0.81
N GLN A 311 5.98 32.98 -1.02
CA GLN A 311 6.88 33.26 -2.14
C GLN A 311 6.17 33.06 -3.48
N SER A 312 5.46 31.94 -3.66
CA SER A 312 4.76 31.64 -4.91
C SER A 312 3.59 32.58 -5.19
N PHE A 313 2.84 33.02 -4.17
CA PHE A 313 1.83 34.06 -4.37
C PHE A 313 2.45 35.40 -4.77
N ALA A 314 3.56 35.81 -4.15
CA ALA A 314 4.27 37.03 -4.53
C ALA A 314 4.82 36.97 -5.96
N GLN A 315 5.36 35.82 -6.38
CA GLN A 315 5.83 35.60 -7.76
C GLN A 315 4.70 35.75 -8.79
N LEU A 316 3.52 35.18 -8.51
CA LEU A 316 2.35 35.30 -9.39
C LEU A 316 1.84 36.74 -9.48
N GLN A 317 1.84 37.49 -8.37
CA GLN A 317 1.43 38.90 -8.36
C GLN A 317 2.39 39.80 -9.15
N ASN A 318 3.71 39.53 -9.05
CA ASN A 318 4.74 40.34 -9.70
C ASN A 318 4.99 39.97 -11.16
N GLY A 319 4.33 38.94 -11.70
CA GLY A 319 4.53 38.46 -13.08
C GLY A 319 5.93 37.92 -13.38
N LYS A 320 6.78 37.72 -12.37
CA LYS A 320 8.18 37.29 -12.53
C LYS A 320 8.27 35.76 -12.57
N PRO A 321 8.81 35.16 -13.64
CA PRO A 321 9.25 33.77 -13.59
C PRO A 321 10.57 33.71 -12.82
N GLU A 322 10.57 33.20 -11.60
CA GLU A 322 11.82 32.85 -10.91
C GLU A 322 12.08 31.35 -11.01
N HIS A 323 13.33 31.03 -11.35
CA HIS A 323 13.95 29.71 -11.43
C HIS A 323 13.41 28.82 -12.57
N ARG A 324 14.23 28.61 -13.61
CA ARG A 324 14.11 27.43 -14.46
C ARG A 324 14.15 26.22 -13.54
N VAL A 325 13.04 25.50 -13.46
CA VAL A 325 12.94 24.33 -12.61
C VAL A 325 13.84 23.27 -13.24
N ASN A 326 14.93 22.91 -12.55
CA ASN A 326 15.79 21.80 -12.98
C ASN A 326 15.07 20.50 -12.65
N THR A 327 14.19 20.09 -13.55
CA THR A 327 13.51 18.81 -13.47
C THR A 327 14.27 17.80 -14.32
N ALA A 328 14.25 16.53 -13.93
CA ALA A 328 15.00 15.50 -14.66
C ALA A 328 14.50 15.33 -16.12
N ASP A 329 13.26 15.75 -16.40
CA ASP A 329 12.62 15.74 -17.72
C ASP A 329 12.59 17.12 -18.40
N GLY A 330 13.12 18.17 -17.76
CA GLY A 330 13.06 19.56 -18.22
C GLY A 330 11.65 20.19 -18.22
N SER A 331 10.61 19.48 -17.79
CA SER A 331 9.23 20.00 -17.73
C SER A 331 9.00 20.92 -16.53
N ASP A 332 8.85 22.20 -16.81
CA ASP A 332 8.40 23.24 -15.87
C ASP A 332 6.88 23.18 -15.56
N ARG A 333 6.18 22.16 -16.09
CA ARG A 333 4.73 22.00 -15.95
C ARG A 333 4.34 20.58 -15.59
N ILE A 334 3.26 20.48 -14.81
CA ILE A 334 2.48 19.26 -14.60
C ILE A 334 1.40 19.20 -15.69
N PRO A 335 1.25 18.09 -16.43
CA PRO A 335 0.30 17.97 -17.53
C PRO A 335 -1.15 17.84 -17.02
N THR A 336 -1.73 18.95 -16.58
CA THR A 336 -3.06 19.00 -15.93
C THR A 336 -4.18 18.48 -16.84
N GLU A 337 -4.11 18.75 -18.15
CA GLU A 337 -5.08 18.24 -19.12
C GLU A 337 -5.09 16.71 -19.18
N GLN A 338 -3.90 16.07 -19.15
CA GLN A 338 -3.81 14.62 -19.07
C GLN A 338 -4.42 14.12 -17.75
N VAL A 339 -4.14 14.79 -16.63
CA VAL A 339 -4.69 14.38 -15.33
C VAL A 339 -6.21 14.44 -15.34
N ILE A 340 -6.80 15.51 -15.88
CA ILE A 340 -8.26 15.69 -16.01
C ILE A 340 -8.88 14.64 -16.94
N ALA A 341 -8.21 14.32 -18.04
CA ALA A 341 -8.68 13.35 -19.02
C ALA A 341 -8.60 11.90 -18.52
N SER A 342 -7.74 11.60 -17.54
CA SER A 342 -7.64 10.26 -16.96
C SER A 342 -8.97 9.89 -16.30
N PRO A 343 -9.67 8.85 -16.79
CA PRO A 343 -11.04 8.59 -16.38
C PRO A 343 -11.13 8.37 -14.87
N SER A 344 -11.97 9.20 -14.23
CA SER A 344 -12.42 8.96 -12.86
C SER A 344 -13.41 7.79 -12.78
N VAL A 345 -13.78 7.17 -13.90
CA VAL A 345 -14.71 6.04 -13.98
C VAL A 345 -13.91 4.73 -13.99
N ALA A 346 -14.22 3.82 -13.07
CA ALA A 346 -13.46 2.58 -12.94
C ALA A 346 -13.67 1.66 -14.14
N THR A 347 -12.57 1.23 -14.73
CA THR A 347 -12.52 0.01 -15.52
C THR A 347 -12.89 -1.18 -14.64
N ASN A 348 -13.75 -2.06 -15.17
CA ASN A 348 -14.37 -3.18 -14.46
C ASN A 348 -13.32 -4.06 -13.76
N LEU A 349 -13.31 -4.02 -12.43
CA LEU A 349 -12.74 -5.07 -11.57
C LEU A 349 -13.92 -5.78 -10.92
N VAL A 350 -13.95 -7.09 -11.15
CA VAL A 350 -14.99 -8.04 -10.77
C VAL A 350 -15.37 -7.83 -9.30
N ALA A 351 -16.65 -7.59 -9.07
CA ALA A 351 -17.26 -7.49 -7.75
C ALA A 351 -16.84 -8.69 -6.90
N ALA A 352 -16.37 -8.41 -5.68
CA ALA A 352 -16.30 -9.39 -4.63
C ALA A 352 -17.72 -9.95 -4.42
N GLN A 353 -18.01 -11.09 -5.02
CA GLN A 353 -19.25 -11.81 -4.79
C GLN A 353 -19.25 -12.31 -3.34
N SER A 354 -20.36 -11.99 -2.67
CA SER A 354 -20.89 -12.61 -1.44
C SER A 354 -20.02 -12.55 -0.18
N LEU A 355 -20.14 -11.45 0.57
CA LEU A 355 -20.27 -11.55 2.02
C LEU A 355 -21.77 -11.74 2.32
N SER A 356 -22.25 -12.97 2.24
CA SER A 356 -23.56 -13.33 2.78
C SER A 356 -23.36 -14.44 3.80
N ALA A 357 -23.85 -14.19 5.01
CA ALA A 357 -23.84 -15.12 6.12
C ALA A 357 -24.58 -16.41 5.71
N THR A 358 -23.94 -17.55 5.96
CA THR A 358 -24.50 -18.88 5.73
C THR A 358 -25.74 -19.11 6.61
N GLN A 359 -26.92 -19.08 6.00
CA GLN A 359 -28.06 -19.88 6.44
C GLN A 359 -28.16 -21.13 5.54
N PRO A 360 -28.43 -22.34 6.10
CA PRO A 360 -28.54 -23.55 5.29
C PRO A 360 -29.90 -23.59 4.59
N VAL A 361 -29.89 -23.55 3.25
CA VAL A 361 -31.07 -23.83 2.42
C VAL A 361 -31.07 -25.31 2.06
N GLN A 362 -32.17 -26.00 2.37
CA GLN A 362 -32.43 -27.37 1.91
C GLN A 362 -32.64 -27.38 0.39
N VAL A 363 -31.93 -28.27 -0.31
CA VAL A 363 -32.09 -28.48 -1.76
C VAL A 363 -32.88 -29.76 -1.99
N SER A 364 -34.09 -29.58 -2.51
CA SER A 364 -34.90 -30.65 -3.12
C SER A 364 -34.36 -30.95 -4.52
N VAL A 365 -34.15 -32.22 -4.83
CA VAL A 365 -33.62 -32.69 -6.12
C VAL A 365 -34.79 -32.95 -7.07
N GLU A 366 -34.87 -32.18 -8.15
CA GLU A 366 -35.65 -32.57 -9.35
C GLU A 366 -34.69 -32.80 -10.53
N LYS A 367 -34.88 -33.96 -11.17
CA LYS A 367 -34.09 -34.52 -12.26
C LYS A 367 -34.75 -34.15 -13.59
N PRO A 368 -34.03 -33.60 -14.59
CA PRO A 368 -34.47 -33.68 -15.98
C PRO A 368 -33.64 -34.71 -16.75
N GLU A 369 -34.33 -35.66 -17.36
CA GLU A 369 -33.82 -36.52 -18.44
C GLU A 369 -33.75 -35.71 -19.73
N GLN A 370 -32.55 -35.65 -20.34
CA GLN A 370 -32.43 -35.41 -21.77
C GLN A 370 -31.33 -36.30 -22.37
N GLU A 371 -31.74 -36.91 -23.47
CA GLU A 371 -31.10 -37.94 -24.28
C GLU A 371 -30.02 -37.31 -25.17
N LEU A 372 -28.80 -37.88 -25.16
CA LEU A 372 -27.67 -37.42 -25.98
C LEU A 372 -27.43 -38.44 -27.11
N VAL A 373 -27.66 -37.99 -28.35
CA VAL A 373 -27.30 -38.68 -29.59
C VAL A 373 -25.79 -38.58 -29.79
N ALA A 374 -25.13 -39.72 -30.03
CA ALA A 374 -23.70 -39.82 -30.28
C ALA A 374 -23.37 -39.55 -31.76
N ASP A 375 -22.33 -38.76 -32.01
CA ASP A 375 -21.65 -38.68 -33.31
C ASP A 375 -20.18 -39.12 -33.11
N GLU A 376 -19.79 -40.17 -33.83
CA GLU A 376 -18.48 -40.82 -33.79
C GLU A 376 -17.58 -40.25 -34.89
N SER A 377 -16.64 -39.37 -34.55
CA SER A 377 -15.50 -39.11 -35.45
C SER A 377 -14.29 -38.43 -34.79
N ILE A 378 -13.53 -39.11 -33.90
CA ILE A 378 -12.15 -38.68 -33.59
C ILE A 378 -11.22 -39.89 -33.40
N GLN A 379 -10.22 -40.00 -34.29
CA GLN A 379 -9.10 -40.95 -34.26
C GLN A 379 -8.04 -40.57 -33.20
N PRO A 380 -7.30 -41.54 -32.63
CA PRO A 380 -6.41 -41.30 -31.49
C PRO A 380 -5.06 -40.68 -31.88
N VAL A 381 -4.62 -39.63 -31.17
CA VAL A 381 -3.27 -39.08 -31.30
C VAL A 381 -2.34 -39.60 -30.18
N LYS A 382 -1.19 -40.08 -30.65
CA LYS A 382 -0.04 -40.68 -29.96
C LYS A 382 0.54 -39.76 -28.88
N ILE A 383 0.74 -40.29 -27.67
CA ILE A 383 1.50 -39.63 -26.59
C ILE A 383 3.00 -39.80 -26.89
N ILE A 384 3.74 -38.69 -26.97
CA ILE A 384 5.22 -38.69 -26.95
C ILE A 384 5.67 -37.93 -25.70
N ASP A 385 6.41 -38.64 -24.86
CA ASP A 385 7.13 -38.14 -23.69
C ASP A 385 8.51 -37.62 -24.12
N LYS A 386 8.95 -36.45 -23.63
CA LYS A 386 10.38 -36.09 -23.44
C LYS A 386 10.61 -34.73 -22.78
N ALA A 387 11.68 -34.72 -22.00
CA ALA A 387 12.18 -33.70 -21.09
C ALA A 387 13.13 -32.66 -21.71
N HIS A 388 13.41 -31.61 -20.90
CA HIS A 388 14.47 -30.58 -20.99
C HIS A 388 14.35 -29.50 -22.08
N TYR A 389 14.53 -28.22 -21.71
CA TYR A 389 15.50 -27.33 -22.37
C TYR A 389 15.85 -26.08 -21.54
N LYS A 390 17.12 -25.67 -21.69
CA LYS A 390 17.80 -24.43 -21.29
C LYS A 390 17.69 -23.37 -22.40
N ASP A 391 17.84 -22.10 -22.04
CA ASP A 391 18.34 -20.95 -22.82
C ASP A 391 17.66 -20.51 -24.15
N ILE A 392 16.97 -19.37 -24.04
CA ILE A 392 16.95 -18.11 -24.86
C ILE A 392 17.04 -18.20 -26.40
N TYR A 393 16.03 -17.62 -27.09
CA TYR A 393 16.23 -16.70 -28.24
C TYR A 393 15.12 -15.64 -28.29
N THR A 394 15.53 -14.39 -28.57
CA THR A 394 14.67 -13.24 -28.90
C THR A 394 14.47 -13.21 -30.42
N LEU A 395 13.23 -13.06 -30.89
CA LEU A 395 12.91 -12.61 -32.24
C LEU A 395 11.62 -11.78 -32.23
N SER A 396 11.65 -10.71 -33.01
CA SER A 396 10.67 -9.66 -33.13
C SER A 396 9.50 -10.02 -34.06
N ALA A 397 8.41 -9.26 -33.89
CA ALA A 397 7.23 -9.07 -34.74
C ALA A 397 6.00 -9.97 -34.47
N GLY A 398 4.85 -9.31 -34.36
CA GLY A 398 3.54 -9.93 -34.59
C GLY A 398 2.62 -9.98 -33.36
N PHE A 399 1.69 -9.04 -33.30
CA PHE A 399 0.50 -9.03 -32.44
C PHE A 399 -0.31 -10.33 -32.62
N VAL A 400 -0.75 -11.03 -31.55
CA VAL A 400 -2.09 -11.66 -31.36
C VAL A 400 -2.20 -12.21 -29.92
N GLY A 401 -3.25 -11.81 -29.20
CA GLY A 401 -4.06 -12.64 -28.28
C GLY A 401 -3.43 -13.27 -27.03
N MET A 402 -3.88 -12.84 -25.85
CA MET A 402 -3.61 -13.52 -24.59
C MET A 402 -4.41 -14.84 -24.52
N VAL A 403 -3.72 -15.98 -24.61
CA VAL A 403 -4.32 -17.29 -24.30
C VAL A 403 -4.24 -17.50 -22.79
N GLY A 404 -5.39 -17.51 -22.11
CA GLY A 404 -5.49 -17.91 -20.72
C GLY A 404 -5.31 -19.42 -20.58
N VAL A 405 -4.26 -19.86 -19.91
CA VAL A 405 -4.09 -21.27 -19.53
C VAL A 405 -4.88 -21.52 -18.25
N ILE A 406 -5.99 -22.26 -18.36
CA ILE A 406 -6.72 -22.83 -17.22
C ILE A 406 -6.08 -24.18 -16.89
N ILE A 407 -5.46 -24.30 -15.72
CA ILE A 407 -4.90 -25.55 -15.22
C ILE A 407 -5.99 -26.28 -14.43
N PHE A 408 -6.47 -27.43 -14.93
CA PHE A 408 -7.30 -28.35 -14.16
C PHE A 408 -6.41 -29.34 -13.39
N TRP A 409 -6.53 -29.36 -12.06
CA TRP A 409 -5.97 -30.43 -11.24
C TRP A 409 -6.97 -31.59 -11.14
N LYS A 410 -6.67 -32.72 -11.78
CA LYS A 410 -7.40 -33.98 -11.59
C LYS A 410 -6.73 -34.80 -10.49
N GLN A 411 -7.30 -34.78 -9.29
CA GLN A 411 -6.84 -35.60 -8.17
C GLN A 411 -7.15 -37.08 -8.47
N ARG A 412 -6.15 -37.89 -8.84
CA ARG A 412 -6.30 -39.35 -8.97
C ARG A 412 -6.40 -39.96 -7.56
N ARG A 413 -7.56 -40.54 -7.23
CA ARG A 413 -7.70 -41.48 -6.10
C ARG A 413 -7.18 -42.85 -6.54
N TYR A 414 -6.26 -43.42 -5.77
CA TYR A 414 -5.88 -44.84 -5.88
C TYR A 414 -6.85 -45.69 -5.05
N PRO A 415 -7.43 -46.77 -5.59
CA PRO A 415 -8.15 -47.74 -4.77
C PRO A 415 -7.15 -48.71 -4.11
N TYR A 416 -7.21 -48.83 -2.78
CA TYR A 416 -6.58 -49.92 -2.05
C TYR A 416 -7.42 -51.19 -2.21
N LEU A 417 -6.79 -52.24 -2.75
CA LEU A 417 -7.29 -53.60 -2.73
C LEU A 417 -7.11 -54.19 -1.32
N ALA A 418 -8.21 -54.60 -0.69
CA ALA A 418 -8.19 -55.50 0.44
C ALA A 418 -7.86 -56.92 -0.04
N LYS A 419 -6.92 -57.59 0.63
CA LYS A 419 -6.73 -59.04 0.54
C LYS A 419 -7.10 -59.65 1.89
N ALA A 420 -8.00 -60.64 1.79
CA ALA A 420 -8.38 -61.75 2.67
C ALA A 420 -8.13 -61.62 4.18
#